data_AF-A0A914UK22-F1
#
_entry.id   AF-A0A914UK22-F1
#
_cell.length_a   1.000
_cell.length_b   1.000
_cell.length_c   1.000
_cell.angle_alpha   90.00
_cell.angle_beta   90.00
_cell.angle_gamma   90.00
#
_symmetry.space_group_name_H-M   'P 1'
#
loop_
_entity.id
_entity.type
_entity.pdbx_description
1 polymer ?
#
loop_
_entity_poly.entity_id
_entity_poly.type
_entity_poly.pdbx_seq_one_letter_code
_entity_poly.pdbx_strand_id
1 'polypeptide(L)'
;MGKVFTLLVIVSVAIVAVFIGKRLGQPDEVLQVPERQWFGTGEERKDNTKIEPFTIAVPEETLKDLRRRLEQTRFFEPLEDAKNFQYGFNTNYLREVHKYWLTSYDWRRQEAALNSFKHFKTEIEGVKVHFIHAKPPAGKYKRVLPLLLVHGWPGSVYEFYKILPLLTDPLGNKFKPFGTTDVDFAFEVIAPSIPGYGWSEAPKKT
;
A
#
# COMPACT_ATOMS: atom_id res chain seq x y z
N MET A 1 -27.73 -41.82 51.39
CA MET A 1 -27.99 -40.56 50.65
C MET A 1 -26.72 -39.85 50.17
N GLY A 2 -25.61 -39.81 50.93
CA GLY A 2 -24.40 -39.05 50.55
C GLY A 2 -23.67 -39.48 49.26
N LYS A 3 -23.43 -40.79 49.04
CA LYS A 3 -22.61 -41.25 47.90
C LYS A 3 -23.23 -41.01 46.52
N VAL A 4 -24.55 -41.16 46.40
CA VAL A 4 -25.30 -40.93 45.14
C VAL A 4 -25.32 -39.43 44.80
N PHE A 5 -25.50 -38.57 45.80
CA PHE A 5 -25.46 -37.13 45.62
C PHE A 5 -24.07 -36.65 45.17
N THR A 6 -23.00 -37.15 45.80
CA THR A 6 -21.61 -36.84 45.39
C THR A 6 -21.32 -37.28 43.95
N LEU A 7 -21.79 -38.47 43.54
CA LEU A 7 -21.63 -38.96 42.17
C LEU A 7 -22.32 -38.04 41.14
N LEU A 8 -23.55 -37.59 41.45
CA LEU A 8 -24.30 -36.69 40.57
C LEU A 8 -23.61 -35.33 40.40
N VAL A 9 -23.00 -34.79 41.47
CA VAL A 9 -22.24 -33.54 41.41
C VAL A 9 -20.99 -33.70 40.54
N ILE A 10 -20.23 -34.78 40.71
CA ILE A 10 -19.03 -35.04 39.90
C ILE A 10 -19.38 -35.17 38.42
N VAL A 11 -20.43 -35.93 38.10
CA VAL A 11 -20.91 -36.09 36.71
C VAL A 11 -21.35 -34.75 36.13
N SER A 12 -22.06 -33.92 36.90
CA SER A 12 -22.50 -32.60 36.45
C SER A 12 -21.32 -31.67 36.18
N VAL A 13 -20.32 -31.64 37.07
CA VAL A 13 -19.09 -30.85 36.88
C VAL A 13 -18.32 -31.34 35.65
N ALA A 14 -18.21 -32.65 35.44
CA ALA A 14 -17.54 -33.22 34.28
C ALA A 14 -18.25 -32.85 32.97
N ILE A 15 -19.60 -32.91 32.94
CA ILE A 15 -20.40 -32.49 31.77
C ILE A 15 -20.18 -31.00 31.48
N VAL A 16 -20.23 -30.15 32.52
CA VAL A 16 -19.99 -28.70 32.38
C VAL A 16 -18.57 -28.43 31.89
N ALA A 17 -17.56 -29.11 32.44
CA ALA A 17 -16.17 -28.98 32.01
C ALA A 17 -15.97 -29.41 30.56
N VAL A 18 -16.59 -30.52 30.12
CA VAL A 18 -16.57 -30.97 28.73
C VAL A 18 -17.29 -29.99 27.81
N PHE A 19 -18.43 -29.44 28.23
CA PHE A 19 -19.18 -28.45 27.45
C PHE A 19 -18.41 -27.15 27.29
N ILE A 20 -17.81 -26.63 28.37
CA ILE A 20 -16.94 -25.45 28.34
C ILE A 20 -15.70 -25.72 27.48
N GLY A 21 -15.04 -26.88 27.65
CA GLY A 21 -13.89 -27.26 26.85
C GLY A 21 -14.20 -27.36 25.35
N LYS A 22 -15.37 -27.92 24.99
CA LYS A 22 -15.84 -27.95 23.60
C LYS A 22 -16.15 -26.56 23.07
N ARG A 23 -16.72 -25.66 23.87
CA ARG A 23 -17.07 -24.30 23.46
C ARG A 23 -15.85 -23.38 23.33
N LEU A 24 -14.87 -23.52 24.23
CA LEU A 24 -13.61 -22.76 24.19
C LEU A 24 -12.60 -23.33 23.20
N GLY A 25 -12.71 -24.61 22.86
CA GLY A 25 -11.83 -25.30 21.91
C GLY A 25 -12.38 -25.36 20.48
N GLN A 26 -13.58 -24.83 20.22
CA GLN A 26 -14.04 -24.64 18.85
C GLN A 26 -13.24 -23.49 18.24
N PRO A 27 -12.47 -23.73 17.15
CA PRO A 27 -11.89 -22.63 16.41
C PRO A 27 -13.03 -21.72 15.95
N ASP A 28 -12.75 -20.42 15.87
CA ASP A 28 -13.69 -19.48 15.25
C ASP A 28 -14.11 -20.03 13.88
N GLU A 29 -15.38 -19.83 13.55
CA GLU A 29 -15.92 -20.23 12.26
C GLU A 29 -15.01 -19.69 11.17
N VAL A 30 -14.50 -20.57 10.30
CA VAL A 30 -13.55 -20.16 9.26
C VAL A 30 -14.24 -19.10 8.42
N LEU A 31 -13.67 -17.89 8.39
CA LEU A 31 -14.20 -16.79 7.61
C LEU A 31 -14.33 -17.25 6.15
N GLN A 32 -15.57 -17.43 5.68
CA GLN A 32 -15.81 -17.74 4.28
C GLN A 32 -15.62 -16.47 3.48
N VAL A 33 -14.46 -16.33 2.85
CA VAL A 33 -14.15 -15.23 1.93
C VAL A 33 -14.65 -15.67 0.54
N PRO A 34 -15.63 -14.97 -0.05
CA PRO A 34 -16.06 -15.24 -1.42
C PRO A 34 -14.88 -15.11 -2.38
N GLU A 35 -14.81 -15.98 -3.40
CA GLU A 35 -13.74 -15.89 -4.42
C GLU A 35 -13.78 -14.57 -5.21
N ARG A 36 -14.95 -13.93 -5.29
CA ARG A 36 -15.14 -12.64 -5.92
C ARG A 36 -16.11 -11.79 -5.12
N GLN A 37 -15.76 -10.52 -4.96
CA GLN A 37 -16.63 -9.51 -4.37
C GLN A 37 -16.82 -8.33 -5.33
N TRP A 38 -17.73 -7.43 -4.98
CA TRP A 38 -18.00 -6.23 -5.76
C TRP A 38 -17.88 -4.98 -4.90
N PHE A 39 -16.82 -4.21 -5.16
CA PHE A 39 -16.49 -2.99 -4.41
C PHE A 39 -16.80 -1.72 -5.20
N GLY A 40 -17.26 -1.86 -6.45
CA GLY A 40 -17.65 -0.73 -7.31
C GLY A 40 -19.01 -0.10 -6.98
N THR A 41 -19.33 0.97 -7.69
CA THR A 41 -20.67 1.58 -7.64
C THR A 41 -21.72 0.73 -8.37
N GLY A 42 -22.98 0.84 -7.95
CA GLY A 42 -24.10 0.17 -8.63
C GLY A 42 -24.16 -1.34 -8.38
N GLU A 43 -24.94 -2.06 -9.20
CA GLU A 43 -25.04 -3.52 -9.15
C GLU A 43 -23.75 -4.20 -9.63
N GLU A 44 -23.53 -5.44 -9.19
CA GLU A 44 -22.40 -6.23 -9.66
C GLU A 44 -22.48 -6.45 -11.16
N ARG A 45 -21.34 -6.28 -11.83
CA ARG A 45 -21.20 -6.58 -13.25
C ARG A 45 -19.85 -7.26 -13.52
N LYS A 46 -19.69 -7.69 -14.76
CA LYS A 46 -18.39 -8.13 -15.26
C LYS A 46 -17.43 -6.93 -15.33
N ASP A 47 -16.21 -7.12 -14.83
CA ASP A 47 -15.15 -6.12 -14.93
C ASP A 47 -14.75 -5.90 -16.40
N ASN A 48 -14.42 -4.65 -16.74
CA ASN A 48 -13.65 -4.36 -17.94
C ASN A 48 -12.18 -4.73 -17.70
N THR A 49 -11.78 -5.90 -18.20
CA THR A 49 -10.43 -6.46 -18.02
C THR A 49 -9.36 -5.83 -18.92
N LYS A 50 -9.68 -4.74 -19.62
CA LYS A 50 -8.72 -4.04 -20.47
C LYS A 50 -7.68 -3.32 -19.60
N ILE A 51 -6.42 -3.60 -19.86
CA ILE A 51 -5.28 -2.89 -19.26
C ILE A 51 -4.98 -1.65 -20.12
N GLU A 52 -5.21 -0.47 -19.55
CA GLU A 52 -5.08 0.81 -20.23
C GLU A 52 -3.82 1.55 -19.75
N PRO A 53 -2.98 2.08 -20.67
CA PRO A 53 -1.89 2.96 -20.29
C PRO A 53 -2.40 4.17 -19.50
N PHE A 54 -1.66 4.56 -18.49
CA PHE A 54 -1.95 5.72 -17.64
C PHE A 54 -0.77 6.68 -17.66
N THR A 55 -1.07 7.98 -17.65
CA THR A 55 -0.07 9.04 -17.54
C THR A 55 -0.53 9.98 -16.43
N ILE A 56 0.39 10.28 -15.52
CA ILE A 56 0.13 11.20 -14.43
C ILE A 56 0.21 12.61 -15.01
N ALA A 57 -0.92 13.32 -14.97
CA ALA A 57 -1.03 14.70 -15.43
C ALA A 57 -1.91 15.47 -14.46
N VAL A 58 -1.28 16.19 -13.52
CA VAL A 58 -1.98 17.03 -12.55
C VAL A 58 -2.34 18.37 -13.20
N PRO A 59 -3.62 18.77 -13.18
CA PRO A 59 -4.05 20.03 -13.76
C PRO A 59 -3.37 21.24 -13.14
N GLU A 60 -3.15 22.28 -13.95
CA GLU A 60 -2.52 23.52 -13.49
C GLU A 60 -3.36 24.23 -12.42
N GLU A 61 -4.69 24.16 -12.48
CA GLU A 61 -5.55 24.70 -11.43
C GLU A 61 -5.29 24.05 -10.06
N THR A 62 -4.95 22.76 -10.01
CA THR A 62 -4.62 22.07 -8.76
C THR A 62 -3.33 22.62 -8.16
N LEU A 63 -2.31 22.89 -8.99
CA LEU A 63 -1.04 23.45 -8.52
C LEU A 63 -1.19 24.90 -8.06
N LYS A 64 -2.02 25.69 -8.76
CA LYS A 64 -2.37 27.05 -8.34
C LYS A 64 -3.11 27.06 -7.00
N ASP A 65 -4.07 26.17 -6.81
CA ASP A 65 -4.79 26.04 -5.54
C ASP A 65 -3.85 25.63 -4.39
N LEU A 66 -2.96 24.66 -4.62
CA LEU A 66 -1.93 24.26 -3.67
C LEU A 66 -1.06 25.45 -3.26
N ARG A 67 -0.53 26.19 -4.24
CA ARG A 67 0.33 27.36 -3.97
C ARG A 67 -0.40 28.42 -3.15
N ARG A 68 -1.64 28.74 -3.50
CA ARG A 68 -2.47 29.70 -2.75
C ARG A 68 -2.64 29.27 -1.29
N ARG A 69 -2.86 27.98 -1.03
CA ARG A 69 -2.99 27.45 0.34
C ARG A 69 -1.68 27.51 1.12
N LEU A 70 -0.56 27.22 0.46
CA LEU A 70 0.78 27.40 1.05
C LEU A 70 1.01 28.88 1.42
N GLU A 71 0.71 29.82 0.53
CA GLU A 71 0.87 31.27 0.78
C GLU A 71 0.00 31.76 1.96
N GLN A 72 -1.18 31.17 2.15
CA GLN A 72 -2.13 31.52 3.21
C GLN A 72 -1.96 30.71 4.51
N THR A 73 -0.86 29.96 4.65
CA THR A 73 -0.63 29.09 5.82
C THR A 73 -0.41 29.91 7.09
N ARG A 74 -1.13 29.56 8.15
CA ARG A 74 -0.91 30.08 9.51
C ARG A 74 -0.08 29.08 10.31
N PHE A 75 0.93 29.57 11.02
CA PHE A 75 1.77 28.76 11.89
C PHE A 75 1.41 29.00 13.36
N PHE A 76 1.74 28.03 14.20
CA PHE A 76 1.63 28.14 15.65
C PHE A 76 3.03 28.26 16.26
N GLU A 77 3.15 28.94 17.40
CA GLU A 77 4.43 29.03 18.09
C GLU A 77 4.87 27.64 18.59
N PRO A 78 6.16 27.28 18.44
CA PRO A 78 6.69 26.05 19.00
C PRO A 78 6.73 26.12 20.53
N LEU A 79 6.77 24.97 21.19
CA LEU A 79 7.11 24.92 22.63
C LEU A 79 8.55 25.40 22.82
N GLU A 80 8.78 26.28 23.79
CA GLU A 80 10.08 26.96 24.01
C GLU A 80 11.23 25.97 24.27
N ASP A 81 10.93 24.83 24.88
CA ASP A 81 11.89 23.79 25.28
C ASP A 81 11.89 22.55 24.37
N ALA A 82 10.97 22.48 23.40
CA ALA A 82 10.94 21.39 22.42
C ALA A 82 11.94 21.63 21.29
N LYS A 83 13.12 21.02 21.41
CA LYS A 83 14.20 21.17 20.42
C LYS A 83 13.92 20.48 19.08
N ASN A 84 13.24 19.33 19.10
CA ASN A 84 13.01 18.50 17.91
C ASN A 84 11.55 17.99 17.90
N PHE A 85 11.36 16.69 17.61
CA PHE A 85 10.06 16.06 17.33
C PHE A 85 9.42 15.35 18.54
N GLN A 86 9.89 15.62 19.76
CA GLN A 86 9.45 14.86 20.95
C GLN A 86 7.93 14.92 21.20
N TYR A 87 7.28 15.99 20.75
CA TYR A 87 5.83 16.21 20.89
C TYR A 87 5.11 16.25 19.54
N GLY A 88 5.68 15.58 18.53
CA GLY A 88 5.17 15.62 17.16
C GLY A 88 5.94 16.60 16.29
N PHE A 89 5.32 17.02 15.18
CA PHE A 89 6.00 17.80 14.16
C PHE A 89 6.37 19.20 14.67
N ASN A 90 7.67 19.51 14.69
CA ASN A 90 8.15 20.80 15.20
C ASN A 90 7.84 21.95 14.23
N THR A 91 7.23 23.04 14.73
CA THR A 91 6.84 24.16 13.85
C THR A 91 8.03 24.85 13.18
N ASN A 92 9.21 24.89 13.81
CA ASN A 92 10.39 25.48 13.18
C ASN A 92 10.79 24.68 11.93
N TYR A 93 10.82 23.35 12.05
CA TYR A 93 11.09 22.48 10.90
C TYR A 93 9.95 22.53 9.86
N LEU A 94 8.69 22.66 10.30
CA LEU A 94 7.56 22.82 9.38
C LEU A 94 7.70 24.08 8.51
N ARG A 95 8.21 25.18 9.07
CA ARG A 95 8.49 26.40 8.30
C ARG A 95 9.56 26.18 7.24
N GLU A 96 10.57 25.35 7.49
CA GLU A 96 11.58 24.99 6.49
C GLU A 96 10.99 24.16 5.34
N VAL A 97 10.22 23.11 5.68
CA VAL A 97 9.52 22.27 4.69
C VAL A 97 8.54 23.10 3.88
N HIS A 98 7.75 23.95 4.53
CA HIS A 98 6.80 24.87 3.90
C HIS A 98 7.51 25.83 2.94
N LYS A 99 8.60 26.47 3.38
CA LYS A 99 9.38 27.39 2.55
C LYS A 99 9.91 26.69 1.30
N TYR A 100 10.48 25.49 1.46
CA TYR A 100 10.95 24.70 0.31
C TYR A 100 9.81 24.38 -0.65
N TRP A 101 8.68 23.92 -0.13
CA TRP A 101 7.52 23.55 -0.96
C TRP A 101 6.98 24.75 -1.74
N LEU A 102 6.85 25.90 -1.08
CA LEU A 102 6.31 27.12 -1.70
C LEU A 102 7.25 27.71 -2.77
N THR A 103 8.56 27.63 -2.57
CA THR A 103 9.52 28.43 -3.35
C THR A 103 10.41 27.63 -4.30
N SER A 104 10.66 26.36 -3.99
CA SER A 104 11.73 25.57 -4.62
C SER A 104 11.27 24.22 -5.16
N TYR A 105 10.17 23.69 -4.65
CA TYR A 105 9.65 22.40 -5.11
C TYR A 105 8.96 22.55 -6.47
N ASP A 106 9.50 21.85 -7.47
CA ASP A 106 8.97 21.82 -8.83
C ASP A 106 8.15 20.55 -9.05
N TRP A 107 6.83 20.68 -9.05
CA TRP A 107 5.92 19.56 -9.32
C TRP A 107 6.09 19.00 -10.72
N ARG A 108 6.34 19.83 -11.74
CA ARG A 108 6.46 19.37 -13.14
C ARG A 108 7.69 18.49 -13.32
N ARG A 109 8.79 18.82 -12.64
CA ARG A 109 9.96 17.94 -12.56
C ARG A 109 9.63 16.59 -11.90
N GLN A 110 8.86 16.60 -10.81
CA GLN A 110 8.49 15.35 -10.13
C GLN A 110 7.47 14.52 -10.93
N GLU A 111 6.54 15.16 -11.61
CA GLU A 111 5.59 14.52 -12.53
C GLU A 111 6.31 13.83 -13.69
N ALA A 112 7.35 14.46 -14.25
CA ALA A 112 8.20 13.83 -15.24
C ALA A 112 8.97 12.62 -14.67
N ALA A 113 9.47 12.74 -13.43
CA ALA A 113 10.13 11.62 -12.74
C ALA A 113 9.16 10.46 -12.45
N LEU A 114 7.93 10.76 -12.04
CA LEU A 114 6.87 9.77 -11.83
C LEU A 114 6.61 8.99 -13.13
N ASN A 115 6.37 9.71 -14.23
CA ASN A 115 6.12 9.12 -15.55
C ASN A 115 7.36 8.48 -16.21
N SER A 116 8.51 8.38 -15.53
CA SER A 116 9.67 7.63 -16.03
C SER A 116 9.44 6.11 -16.07
N PHE A 117 8.45 5.62 -15.31
CA PHE A 117 7.95 4.25 -15.39
C PHE A 117 6.65 4.19 -16.18
N LYS A 118 6.31 3.00 -16.69
CA LYS A 118 5.03 2.76 -17.36
C LYS A 118 3.95 2.48 -16.33
N HIS A 119 2.91 3.30 -16.34
CA HIS A 119 1.74 3.16 -15.50
C HIS A 119 0.56 2.62 -16.30
N PHE A 120 -0.33 1.91 -15.61
CA PHE A 120 -1.51 1.32 -16.19
C PHE A 120 -2.68 1.40 -15.22
N LYS A 121 -3.90 1.24 -15.76
CA LYS A 121 -5.13 1.02 -15.02
C LYS A 121 -5.90 -0.16 -15.59
N THR A 122 -6.59 -0.90 -14.72
CA THR A 122 -7.56 -1.93 -15.09
C THR A 122 -8.67 -1.99 -14.04
N GLU A 123 -9.82 -2.56 -14.37
CA GLU A 123 -10.88 -2.81 -13.40
C GLU A 123 -10.67 -4.18 -12.73
N ILE A 124 -10.79 -4.22 -11.41
CA ILE A 124 -10.77 -5.43 -10.58
C ILE A 124 -11.91 -5.28 -9.56
N GLU A 125 -12.90 -6.18 -9.59
CA GLU A 125 -14.01 -6.21 -8.63
C GLU A 125 -14.76 -4.87 -8.53
N GLY A 126 -14.94 -4.21 -9.68
CA GLY A 126 -15.60 -2.91 -9.79
C GLY A 126 -14.77 -1.69 -9.41
N VAL A 127 -13.48 -1.85 -9.11
CA VAL A 127 -12.56 -0.77 -8.74
C VAL A 127 -11.51 -0.59 -9.83
N LYS A 128 -11.31 0.65 -10.31
CA LYS A 128 -10.15 0.94 -11.18
C LYS A 128 -8.86 0.99 -10.37
N VAL A 129 -8.01 -0.02 -10.56
CA VAL A 129 -6.73 -0.16 -9.89
C VAL A 129 -5.61 0.37 -10.78
N HIS A 130 -4.82 1.29 -10.24
CA HIS A 130 -3.57 1.77 -10.84
C HIS A 130 -2.40 0.86 -10.46
N PHE A 131 -1.48 0.64 -11.40
CA PHE A 131 -0.20 -0.03 -11.12
C PHE A 131 0.93 0.43 -12.04
N ILE A 132 2.15 0.33 -11.53
CA ILE A 132 3.38 0.38 -12.33
C ILE A 132 3.68 -1.02 -12.84
N HIS A 133 4.04 -1.16 -14.12
CA HIS A 133 4.57 -2.39 -14.70
C HIS A 133 5.99 -2.15 -15.20
N ALA A 134 6.97 -2.55 -14.39
CA ALA A 134 8.38 -2.38 -14.71
C ALA A 134 8.97 -3.71 -15.20
N LYS A 135 9.43 -3.72 -16.46
CA LYS A 135 9.95 -4.92 -17.11
C LYS A 135 11.47 -4.89 -17.18
N PRO A 136 12.14 -6.05 -17.07
CA PRO A 136 13.57 -6.12 -17.33
C PRO A 136 13.86 -5.89 -18.82
N PRO A 137 15.08 -5.44 -19.18
CA PRO A 137 15.50 -5.37 -20.58
C PRO A 137 15.41 -6.74 -21.26
N ALA A 138 14.75 -6.79 -22.43
CA ALA A 138 14.53 -8.03 -23.16
C ALA A 138 15.87 -8.72 -23.52
N GLY A 139 15.94 -10.03 -23.28
CA GLY A 139 17.10 -10.86 -23.62
C GLY A 139 18.34 -10.68 -22.74
N LYS A 140 18.33 -9.76 -21.76
CA LYS A 140 19.48 -9.52 -20.88
C LYS A 140 19.65 -10.57 -19.78
N TYR A 141 18.58 -11.24 -19.40
CA TYR A 141 18.53 -12.21 -18.29
C TYR A 141 18.00 -13.55 -18.77
N LYS A 142 18.54 -14.65 -18.21
CA LYS A 142 18.10 -16.02 -18.51
C LYS A 142 16.72 -16.30 -17.93
N ARG A 143 16.42 -15.69 -16.78
CA ARG A 143 15.17 -15.87 -16.04
C ARG A 143 14.53 -14.51 -15.73
N VAL A 144 13.22 -14.42 -15.92
CA VAL A 144 12.42 -13.27 -15.51
C VAL A 144 11.41 -13.77 -14.50
N LEU A 145 11.44 -13.21 -13.29
CA LEU A 145 10.58 -13.63 -12.19
C LEU A 145 9.53 -12.55 -11.91
N PRO A 146 8.22 -12.87 -11.88
CA PRO A 146 7.21 -11.90 -11.51
C PRO A 146 7.33 -11.55 -10.02
N LEU A 147 7.23 -10.26 -9.69
CA LEU A 147 7.25 -9.76 -8.32
C LEU A 147 6.16 -8.72 -8.12
N LEU A 148 5.28 -8.96 -7.15
CA LEU A 148 4.30 -7.98 -6.69
C LEU A 148 4.90 -7.18 -5.52
N LEU A 149 4.98 -5.86 -5.66
CA LEU A 149 5.42 -4.95 -4.60
C LEU A 149 4.25 -4.10 -4.10
N VAL A 150 3.85 -4.32 -2.85
CA VAL A 150 2.70 -3.67 -2.24
C VAL A 150 3.18 -2.67 -1.18
N HIS A 151 2.74 -1.42 -1.29
CA HIS A 151 3.09 -0.36 -0.33
C HIS A 151 2.09 -0.32 0.84
N GLY A 152 2.43 0.43 1.89
CA GLY A 152 1.56 0.65 3.06
C GLY A 152 1.05 2.08 3.20
N TRP A 153 0.62 2.45 4.41
CA TRP A 153 0.29 3.80 4.82
C TRP A 153 1.37 4.34 5.78
N PRO A 154 1.76 5.63 5.71
CA PRO A 154 1.29 6.71 4.82
C PRO A 154 2.03 6.76 3.47
N GLY A 155 2.44 5.59 2.96
CA GLY A 155 3.26 5.43 1.77
C GLY A 155 2.50 5.43 0.44
N SER A 156 3.23 5.14 -0.63
CA SER A 156 2.70 5.01 -2.00
C SER A 156 3.68 4.24 -2.89
N VAL A 157 3.27 3.93 -4.12
CA VAL A 157 4.17 3.35 -5.14
C VAL A 157 5.46 4.14 -5.37
N TYR A 158 5.51 5.43 -4.98
CA TYR A 158 6.71 6.25 -5.06
C TYR A 158 7.89 5.68 -4.24
N GLU A 159 7.61 4.95 -3.16
CA GLU A 159 8.63 4.31 -2.31
C GLU A 159 9.52 3.34 -3.11
N PHE A 160 8.99 2.79 -4.21
CA PHE A 160 9.70 1.78 -5.00
C PHE A 160 10.62 2.36 -6.08
N TYR A 161 10.55 3.66 -6.39
CA TYR A 161 11.20 4.23 -7.58
C TYR A 161 12.70 4.02 -7.62
N LYS A 162 13.36 4.03 -6.46
CA LYS A 162 14.81 3.79 -6.37
C LYS A 162 15.20 2.31 -6.47
N ILE A 163 14.30 1.40 -6.08
CA ILE A 163 14.58 -0.04 -6.09
C ILE A 163 14.14 -0.71 -7.40
N LEU A 164 13.16 -0.16 -8.11
CA LEU A 164 12.67 -0.72 -9.38
C LEU A 164 13.82 -0.96 -10.37
N PRO A 165 14.73 -0.01 -10.65
CA PRO A 165 15.85 -0.26 -11.56
C PRO A 165 16.79 -1.36 -11.06
N LEU A 166 17.00 -1.48 -9.74
CA LEU A 166 17.85 -2.50 -9.14
C LEU A 166 17.25 -3.90 -9.27
N LEU A 167 15.92 -4.00 -9.26
CA LEU A 167 15.18 -5.26 -9.39
C LEU A 167 15.00 -5.68 -10.85
N THR A 168 14.71 -4.73 -11.74
CA THR A 168 14.45 -5.01 -13.16
C THR A 168 15.71 -5.04 -14.01
N ASP A 169 16.77 -4.33 -13.62
CA ASP A 169 18.06 -4.37 -14.30
C ASP A 169 19.24 -4.29 -13.31
N PRO A 170 19.43 -5.30 -12.45
CA PRO A 170 20.52 -5.32 -11.47
C PRO A 170 21.92 -5.14 -12.11
N LEU A 171 22.16 -5.72 -13.29
CA LEU A 171 23.44 -5.66 -13.97
C LEU A 171 23.71 -4.26 -14.55
N GLY A 172 22.70 -3.65 -15.18
CA GLY A 172 22.80 -2.27 -15.68
C GLY A 172 22.98 -1.24 -14.57
N ASN A 173 22.45 -1.53 -13.37
CA ASN A 173 22.57 -0.67 -12.20
C ASN A 173 23.74 -1.04 -11.28
N LYS A 174 24.65 -1.92 -11.72
CA LYS A 174 25.83 -2.38 -10.96
C LYS A 174 25.49 -2.92 -9.57
N PHE A 175 24.27 -3.43 -9.41
CA PHE A 175 23.79 -4.05 -8.19
C PHE A 175 24.16 -5.54 -8.20
N LYS A 176 24.91 -5.97 -7.20
CA LYS A 176 25.20 -7.38 -6.94
C LYS A 176 24.48 -7.80 -5.65
N PRO A 177 23.45 -8.66 -5.75
CA PRO A 177 22.80 -9.21 -4.57
C PRO A 177 23.81 -9.91 -3.66
N PHE A 178 23.65 -9.76 -2.35
CA PHE A 178 24.53 -10.37 -1.37
C PHE A 178 24.55 -11.91 -1.53
N GLY A 179 25.75 -12.50 -1.46
CA GLY A 179 25.91 -13.96 -1.58
C GLY A 179 25.78 -14.51 -3.01
N THR A 180 25.73 -13.64 -4.04
CA THR A 180 25.67 -14.08 -5.45
C THR A 180 27.00 -13.87 -6.16
N THR A 181 27.47 -14.88 -6.88
CA THR A 181 28.63 -14.78 -7.78
C THR A 181 28.22 -14.31 -9.17
N ASP A 182 27.02 -14.71 -9.62
CA ASP A 182 26.43 -14.39 -10.92
C ASP A 182 24.98 -13.94 -10.76
N VAL A 183 24.57 -12.96 -11.55
CA VAL A 183 23.18 -12.48 -11.63
C VAL A 183 22.60 -12.90 -12.97
N ASP A 184 21.84 -14.00 -12.98
CA ASP A 184 21.24 -14.58 -14.19
C ASP A 184 19.73 -14.29 -14.35
N PHE A 185 19.12 -13.66 -13.33
CA PHE A 185 17.71 -13.32 -13.31
C PHE A 185 17.49 -11.84 -13.02
N ALA A 186 16.33 -11.35 -13.43
CA ALA A 186 15.78 -10.06 -13.03
C ALA A 186 14.28 -10.19 -12.75
N PHE A 187 13.72 -9.21 -12.05
CA PHE A 187 12.30 -9.19 -11.76
C PHE A 187 11.52 -8.44 -12.83
N GLU A 188 10.36 -8.96 -13.19
CA GLU A 188 9.27 -8.18 -13.79
C GLU A 188 8.35 -7.75 -12.65
N VAL A 189 8.30 -6.45 -12.38
CA VAL A 189 7.67 -5.91 -11.18
C VAL A 189 6.31 -5.31 -11.50
N ILE A 190 5.31 -5.70 -10.72
CA ILE A 190 3.99 -5.06 -10.65
C ILE A 190 3.91 -4.35 -9.31
N ALA A 191 3.71 -3.03 -9.31
CA ALA A 191 3.56 -2.25 -8.09
C ALA A 191 2.23 -1.47 -8.12
N PRO A 192 1.15 -2.01 -7.54
CA PRO A 192 -0.14 -1.35 -7.51
C PRO A 192 -0.17 -0.22 -6.48
N SER A 193 -0.98 0.81 -6.77
CA SER A 193 -1.55 1.62 -5.70
C SER A 193 -2.66 0.81 -5.03
N ILE A 194 -2.58 0.59 -3.72
CA ILE A 194 -3.64 -0.15 -3.00
C ILE A 194 -4.99 0.60 -3.12
N PRO A 195 -6.15 -0.08 -3.06
CA PRO A 195 -7.46 0.58 -3.23
C PRO A 195 -7.64 1.80 -2.32
N GLY A 196 -8.06 2.93 -2.90
CA GLY A 196 -8.19 4.22 -2.21
C GLY A 196 -6.91 5.04 -2.08
N TYR A 197 -5.78 4.57 -2.61
CA TYR A 197 -4.50 5.27 -2.55
C TYR A 197 -4.02 5.68 -3.94
N GLY A 198 -3.22 6.75 -4.00
CA GLY A 198 -2.57 7.23 -5.22
C GLY A 198 -3.59 7.44 -6.34
N TRP A 199 -3.47 6.67 -7.42
CA TRP A 199 -4.35 6.75 -8.59
C TRP A 199 -5.36 5.59 -8.69
N SER A 200 -5.46 4.73 -7.67
CA SER A 200 -6.51 3.72 -7.57
C SER A 200 -7.79 4.31 -6.99
N GLU A 201 -8.94 3.86 -7.48
CA GLU A 201 -10.23 4.26 -6.93
C GLU A 201 -10.41 3.72 -5.50
N ALA A 202 -11.15 4.46 -4.68
CA ALA A 202 -11.56 4.00 -3.36
C ALA A 202 -12.75 3.03 -3.48
N PRO A 203 -12.77 1.92 -2.73
CA PRO A 203 -13.94 1.06 -2.61
C PRO A 203 -15.20 1.84 -2.24
N LYS A 204 -16.34 1.39 -2.76
CA LYS A 204 -17.67 2.01 -2.56
C LYS A 204 -18.63 1.13 -1.77
N LYS A 205 -18.21 -0.10 -1.46
CA LYS A 205 -18.96 -1.10 -0.70
C LYS A 205 -18.01 -1.85 0.25
N THR A 206 -18.61 -2.54 1.22
CA THR A 206 -17.94 -3.41 2.21
C THR A 206 -18.16 -4.86 1.86
#